data_AF-A0A1Y3NDH9-F1
#
_entry.id   AF-A0A1Y3NDH9-F1
#
_cell.length_a   1.000
_cell.length_b   1.000
_cell.length_c   1.000
_cell.angle_alpha   90.00
_cell.angle_beta   90.00
_cell.angle_gamma   90.00
#
_symmetry.space_group_name_H-M   'P 1'
#
loop_
_entity.id
_entity.type
_entity.pdbx_description
1 polymer ?
#
loop_
_entity_poly.entity_id
_entity_poly.type
_entity_poly.pdbx_seq_one_letter_code
_entity_poly.pdbx_strand_id
1 'polypeptide(L)'
;MYFSIKHIGITLSLVIFYIYISLGHELGIFGYLTDNDKKIYLVNSLSINSFESIDSNISEIYDIYLTINNSSSCSINSLHSKENSEVNISKMDNELSSSKNMVLKNNNVNENVLNKARKSLEKLNNTEEKVRTNLNDTFRNKNKEFIEKKRMSLNYIANKTFNKNDKGKINKNKKMIHKNIKKAHSLFIEIIIIYPLFILLTIILAVAYFHVDNNEEKSIIQSKNGQWFYTCSLEKPDLAYNALELMILVIILIKGKYVIMCNCIFKCTLYIIYSSIIVIVLGPVANQGNDPKKYFIIKKYKKCIVHNSFTCGCILEETEENLEPLIKKYIIFYKFCSTFFIINHGKLKYINMKSKLSITKNDT
;
A
#
# COMPACT_ATOMS: atom_id res chain seq x y z
N MET A 1 15.42 17.21 -25.69
CA MET A 1 15.55 17.33 -24.22
C MET A 1 14.38 16.70 -23.46
N TYR A 2 13.12 17.12 -23.68
CA TYR A 2 11.95 16.53 -22.99
C TYR A 2 11.86 15.01 -23.14
N PHE A 3 12.04 14.51 -24.37
CA PHE A 3 12.12 13.07 -24.68
C PHE A 3 13.10 12.32 -23.77
N SER A 4 14.36 12.77 -23.71
CA SER A 4 15.40 12.14 -22.90
C SER A 4 15.07 12.18 -21.41
N ILE A 5 14.58 13.31 -20.89
CA ILE A 5 14.22 13.45 -19.47
C ILE A 5 13.08 12.50 -19.09
N LYS A 6 12.05 12.40 -19.94
CA LYS A 6 10.92 11.47 -19.77
C LYS A 6 11.42 10.03 -19.58
N HIS A 7 12.18 9.51 -20.55
CA HIS A 7 12.63 8.12 -20.52
C HIS A 7 13.69 7.83 -19.46
N ILE A 8 14.60 8.78 -19.17
CA ILE A 8 15.57 8.63 -18.08
C ILE A 8 14.86 8.53 -16.73
N GLY A 9 13.85 9.37 -16.48
CA GLY A 9 13.10 9.36 -15.22
C GLY A 9 12.27 8.08 -15.03
N ILE A 10 11.58 7.62 -16.08
CA ILE A 10 10.81 6.37 -16.03
C ILE A 10 11.75 5.18 -15.84
N THR A 11 12.84 5.11 -16.60
CA THR A 11 13.81 4.02 -16.49
C THR A 11 14.48 3.99 -15.12
N LEU A 12 14.84 5.15 -14.54
CA LEU A 12 15.36 5.23 -13.16
C LEU A 12 14.39 4.59 -12.17
N SER A 13 13.11 4.94 -12.27
CA SER A 13 12.07 4.41 -11.39
C SER A 13 11.93 2.89 -11.53
N LEU A 14 11.94 2.38 -12.77
CA LEU A 14 11.90 0.94 -13.04
C LEU A 14 13.13 0.21 -12.53
N VAL A 15 14.33 0.80 -12.63
CA VAL A 15 15.57 0.23 -12.09
C VAL A 15 15.50 0.13 -10.57
N ILE A 16 14.99 1.16 -9.89
CA ILE A 16 14.76 1.13 -8.44
C ILE A 16 13.80 -0.02 -8.09
N PHE A 17 12.69 -0.14 -8.81
CA PHE A 17 11.73 -1.24 -8.59
C PHE A 17 12.36 -2.62 -8.82
N TYR A 18 13.15 -2.76 -9.88
CA TYR A 18 13.88 -3.98 -10.20
C TYR A 18 14.87 -4.37 -9.10
N ILE A 19 15.58 -3.40 -8.51
CA ILE A 19 16.47 -3.62 -7.36
C ILE A 19 15.67 -4.18 -6.18
N TYR A 20 14.60 -3.50 -5.76
CA TYR A 20 13.79 -3.95 -4.61
C TYR A 20 13.21 -5.35 -4.79
N ILE A 21 12.75 -5.66 -6.00
CA ILE A 21 12.18 -6.97 -6.33
C ILE A 21 13.26 -8.05 -6.40
N SER A 22 14.41 -7.74 -7.00
CA SER A 22 15.54 -8.68 -7.07
C SER A 22 16.10 -8.99 -5.68
N LEU A 23 16.10 -8.02 -4.76
CA LEU A 23 16.47 -8.27 -3.37
C LEU A 23 15.47 -9.16 -2.65
N GLY A 24 14.17 -8.89 -2.82
CA GLY A 24 13.12 -9.77 -2.32
C GLY A 24 13.26 -11.19 -2.86
N HIS A 25 13.68 -11.35 -4.11
CA HIS A 25 13.90 -12.64 -4.76
C HIS A 25 15.09 -13.41 -4.17
N GLU A 26 16.25 -12.77 -4.00
CA GLU A 26 17.45 -13.45 -3.48
C GLU A 26 17.45 -13.65 -1.96
N LEU A 27 16.86 -12.71 -1.22
CA LEU A 27 16.81 -12.76 0.25
C LEU A 27 15.55 -13.45 0.78
N GLY A 28 14.56 -13.68 -0.07
CA GLY A 28 13.30 -14.32 0.29
C GLY A 28 13.53 -15.67 0.97
N ILE A 29 12.98 -15.82 2.18
CA ILE A 29 12.98 -17.11 2.88
C ILE A 29 11.75 -17.89 2.41
N PHE A 30 12.01 -18.93 1.62
CA PHE A 30 11.03 -19.96 1.34
C PHE A 30 10.82 -20.80 2.59
N GLY A 31 9.76 -20.51 3.33
CA GLY A 31 9.21 -21.53 4.20
C GLY A 31 8.35 -22.43 3.33
N TYR A 32 8.57 -23.74 3.42
CA TYR A 32 7.52 -24.67 3.03
C TYR A 32 6.31 -24.32 3.89
N LEU A 33 5.29 -23.69 3.30
CA LEU A 33 3.97 -23.58 3.91
C LEU A 33 3.50 -25.02 4.08
N THR A 34 3.69 -25.57 5.28
CA THR A 34 2.88 -26.69 5.72
C THR A 34 1.47 -26.15 5.82
N ASP A 35 0.51 -26.77 5.10
CA ASP A 35 -0.88 -26.31 4.88
C ASP A 35 -1.66 -25.88 6.14
N ASN A 36 -1.11 -26.14 7.33
CA ASN A 36 -1.76 -25.89 8.61
C ASN A 36 -1.55 -24.46 9.17
N ASP A 37 -0.58 -23.67 8.69
CA ASP A 37 -0.29 -22.33 9.22
C ASP A 37 -0.53 -21.21 8.19
N LYS A 38 -1.80 -20.91 7.90
CA LYS A 38 -2.24 -19.90 6.91
C LYS A 38 -1.97 -18.42 7.27
N LYS A 39 -1.17 -18.11 8.28
CA LYS A 39 -0.87 -16.70 8.63
C LYS A 39 0.42 -16.25 7.95
N ILE A 40 0.28 -15.48 6.88
CA ILE A 40 1.38 -14.72 6.27
C ILE A 40 1.91 -13.73 7.32
N TYR A 41 3.15 -13.91 7.75
CA TYR A 41 3.81 -12.98 8.66
C TYR A 41 4.35 -11.79 7.88
N LEU A 42 3.52 -10.75 7.77
CA LEU A 42 3.97 -9.46 7.24
C LEU A 42 4.95 -8.83 8.23
N VAL A 43 6.23 -8.89 7.91
CA VAL A 43 7.26 -8.16 8.65
C VAL A 43 7.10 -6.68 8.32
N ASN A 44 6.49 -5.93 9.25
CA ASN A 44 6.64 -4.47 9.23
C ASN A 44 8.14 -4.18 9.32
N SER A 45 8.68 -3.42 8.36
CA SER A 45 10.02 -2.85 8.51
C SER A 45 10.05 -2.14 9.85
N LEU A 46 10.87 -2.64 10.78
CA LEU A 46 11.04 -2.04 12.10
C LEU A 46 11.30 -0.54 11.89
N SER A 47 10.38 0.31 12.35
CA SER A 47 10.66 1.74 12.41
C SER A 47 11.81 1.92 13.38
N ILE A 48 12.87 2.62 12.98
CA ILE A 48 14.04 2.90 13.84
C ILE A 48 13.64 3.49 15.21
N ASN A 49 12.46 4.12 15.29
CA ASN A 49 11.88 4.64 16.53
C ASN A 49 11.43 3.56 17.54
N SER A 50 11.38 2.27 17.17
CA SER A 50 11.03 1.19 18.09
C SER A 50 12.23 0.64 18.87
N PHE A 51 13.45 1.12 18.60
CA PHE A 51 14.63 0.74 19.38
C PHE A 51 14.79 1.56 20.67
N GLU A 52 14.21 2.76 20.75
CA GLU A 52 14.20 3.57 21.98
C GLU A 52 13.16 3.10 23.02
N SER A 53 12.25 2.18 22.68
CA SER A 53 11.25 1.63 23.62
C SER A 53 11.49 0.17 24.04
N ILE A 54 12.66 -0.41 23.73
CA ILE A 54 12.95 -1.81 24.09
C ILE A 54 13.10 -1.99 25.61
N ASP A 55 13.45 -0.93 26.35
CA ASP A 55 13.48 -0.98 27.82
C ASP A 55 12.08 -1.04 28.46
N SER A 56 11.00 -0.63 27.78
CA SER A 56 9.64 -0.71 28.33
C SER A 56 8.88 -1.99 27.97
N ASN A 57 9.23 -2.67 26.88
CA ASN A 57 8.47 -3.83 26.36
C ASN A 57 8.84 -5.18 26.99
N ILE A 58 9.86 -5.22 27.87
CA ILE A 58 10.10 -6.40 28.71
C ILE A 58 8.93 -6.62 29.69
N SER A 59 8.20 -5.56 30.07
CA SER A 59 6.99 -5.63 30.90
C SER A 59 5.81 -6.26 30.16
N GLU A 60 5.55 -5.86 28.91
CA GLU A 60 4.40 -6.37 28.14
C GLU A 60 4.57 -7.85 27.73
N ILE A 61 5.81 -8.29 27.46
CA ILE A 61 6.09 -9.72 27.24
C ILE A 61 5.79 -10.53 28.51
N TYR A 62 5.97 -9.94 29.70
CA TYR A 62 5.60 -10.55 30.97
C TYR A 62 4.08 -10.70 31.15
N ASP A 63 3.31 -9.69 30.75
CA ASP A 63 1.84 -9.71 30.85
C ASP A 63 1.19 -10.72 29.88
N ILE A 64 1.73 -10.87 28.66
CA ILE A 64 1.27 -11.89 27.73
C ILE A 64 1.56 -13.29 28.28
N TYR A 65 2.73 -13.50 28.90
CA TYR A 65 3.08 -14.78 29.52
C TYR A 65 2.24 -15.09 30.77
N LEU A 66 1.83 -14.06 31.52
CA LEU A 66 0.93 -14.20 32.68
C LEU A 66 -0.50 -14.59 32.24
N THR A 67 -0.97 -14.01 31.12
CA THR A 67 -2.33 -14.25 30.61
C THR A 67 -2.48 -15.66 30.00
N ILE A 68 -1.41 -16.20 29.41
CA ILE A 68 -1.39 -17.57 28.85
C ILE A 68 -1.37 -18.64 29.96
N ASN A 69 -0.75 -18.38 31.11
CA ASN A 69 -0.75 -19.35 32.21
C ASN A 69 -2.08 -19.39 32.98
N ASN A 70 -2.79 -18.28 33.08
CA ASN A 70 -4.09 -18.22 33.78
C ASN A 70 -5.26 -18.78 32.96
N SER A 71 -5.08 -19.04 31.66
CA SER A 71 -6.11 -19.66 30.80
C SER A 71 -6.05 -21.20 30.78
N SER A 72 -5.06 -21.82 31.44
CA SER A 72 -4.88 -23.27 31.47
C SER A 72 -5.55 -24.00 32.64
N SER A 73 -6.32 -23.30 33.49
CA SER A 73 -7.01 -23.90 34.65
C SER A 73 -8.51 -24.15 34.45
N CYS A 74 -9.03 -24.11 33.22
CA CYS A 74 -10.42 -24.47 32.96
C CYS A 74 -10.59 -25.94 32.55
N SER A 75 -11.30 -26.68 33.42
CA SER A 75 -12.06 -27.92 33.17
C SER A 75 -11.31 -29.26 33.10
N ILE A 76 -10.99 -29.80 34.29
CA ILE A 76 -11.18 -31.24 34.56
C ILE A 76 -12.19 -31.31 35.71
N ASN A 77 -13.47 -31.27 35.39
CA ASN A 77 -14.59 -31.68 36.26
C ASN A 77 -15.89 -31.67 35.44
N SER A 78 -16.09 -32.73 34.66
CA SER A 78 -17.42 -33.11 34.15
C SER A 78 -17.39 -34.58 33.73
N LEU A 79 -17.29 -35.44 34.73
CA LEU A 79 -17.48 -36.89 34.56
C LEU A 79 -18.23 -37.41 35.79
N HIS A 80 -19.55 -37.19 35.80
CA HIS A 80 -20.60 -38.04 36.38
C HIS A 80 -21.93 -37.28 36.56
N SER A 81 -22.93 -37.60 35.75
CA SER A 81 -24.38 -37.77 36.08
C SER A 81 -25.17 -37.85 34.76
N LYS A 82 -25.66 -39.06 34.41
CA LYS A 82 -27.09 -39.46 34.40
C LYS A 82 -27.93 -38.71 33.37
N GLU A 83 -28.26 -39.37 32.27
CA GLU A 83 -29.49 -40.18 32.04
C GLU A 83 -30.76 -39.35 31.79
N ASN A 84 -31.29 -39.56 30.58
CA ASN A 84 -32.68 -39.49 30.13
C ASN A 84 -33.45 -38.15 30.19
N SER A 85 -33.69 -37.57 29.02
CA SER A 85 -35.07 -37.33 28.53
C SER A 85 -35.05 -36.83 27.08
N GLU A 86 -35.63 -37.64 26.20
CA GLU A 86 -36.20 -37.19 24.93
C GLU A 86 -37.39 -36.28 25.24
N VAL A 87 -37.45 -35.08 24.64
CA VAL A 87 -38.73 -34.45 24.22
C VAL A 87 -38.43 -33.54 23.02
N ASN A 88 -38.95 -33.94 21.85
CA ASN A 88 -39.25 -33.06 20.72
C ASN A 88 -40.26 -32.00 21.14
N ILE A 89 -40.14 -30.74 20.67
CA ILE A 89 -41.24 -29.95 20.12
C ILE A 89 -40.71 -28.71 19.39
N SER A 90 -41.42 -28.44 18.31
CA SER A 90 -41.31 -27.52 17.20
C SER A 90 -41.51 -26.02 17.47
N LYS A 91 -41.04 -25.21 16.50
CA LYS A 91 -41.68 -24.03 15.86
C LYS A 91 -42.23 -22.90 16.76
N MET A 92 -41.84 -21.67 16.44
CA MET A 92 -42.66 -20.67 15.71
C MET A 92 -42.38 -19.25 16.19
N ASP A 93 -42.30 -18.34 15.23
CA ASP A 93 -42.05 -16.89 15.33
C ASP A 93 -43.14 -16.08 16.06
N ASN A 94 -42.84 -14.78 16.22
CA ASN A 94 -43.65 -13.63 16.72
C ASN A 94 -43.50 -13.38 18.23
N GLU A 95 -43.27 -12.18 18.78
CA GLU A 95 -43.67 -10.78 18.48
C GLU A 95 -42.63 -9.84 19.16
N LEU A 96 -42.20 -8.73 18.57
CA LEU A 96 -42.81 -7.38 18.53
C LEU A 96 -42.84 -6.61 19.88
N SER A 97 -42.21 -5.42 19.84
CA SER A 97 -42.43 -4.23 20.71
C SER A 97 -41.91 -4.32 22.16
N SER A 98 -41.57 -3.26 22.90
CA SER A 98 -41.87 -1.82 22.83
C SER A 98 -40.97 -1.03 23.83
N SER A 99 -40.95 0.30 23.66
CA SER A 99 -40.81 1.38 24.69
C SER A 99 -39.61 1.37 25.66
N LYS A 100 -38.71 2.35 25.73
CA LYS A 100 -38.81 3.83 25.89
C LYS A 100 -39.36 4.29 27.26
N ASN A 101 -38.61 5.20 27.88
CA ASN A 101 -38.88 6.03 29.08
C ASN A 101 -38.55 5.33 30.43
N MET A 102 -38.17 5.96 31.53
CA MET A 102 -38.15 7.38 31.90
C MET A 102 -37.23 7.59 33.11
N VAL A 103 -36.78 8.84 33.24
CA VAL A 103 -36.18 9.49 34.42
C VAL A 103 -36.99 9.27 35.71
N LEU A 104 -36.32 9.05 36.84
CA LEU A 104 -36.75 9.59 38.15
C LEU A 104 -35.59 9.67 39.15
N LYS A 105 -35.27 10.92 39.53
CA LYS A 105 -34.59 11.29 40.77
C LYS A 105 -35.47 10.87 41.96
N ASN A 106 -34.87 10.42 43.06
CA ASN A 106 -35.51 10.60 44.36
C ASN A 106 -34.52 10.69 45.53
N ASN A 107 -35.02 11.36 46.57
CA ASN A 107 -34.31 12.17 47.55
C ASN A 107 -33.79 11.45 48.81
N ASN A 108 -32.79 12.10 49.40
CA ASN A 108 -32.48 12.24 50.83
C ASN A 108 -33.55 11.79 51.82
N VAL A 109 -33.24 10.80 52.68
CA VAL A 109 -33.72 10.72 54.08
C VAL A 109 -32.68 10.04 54.99
N ASN A 110 -32.38 10.72 56.10
CA ASN A 110 -31.80 10.29 57.39
C ASN A 110 -30.36 9.76 57.51
N GLU A 111 -29.46 10.72 57.76
CA GLU A 111 -28.04 10.53 58.11
C GLU A 111 -27.75 10.33 59.61
N ASN A 112 -28.77 10.26 60.48
CA ASN A 112 -28.55 10.27 61.94
C ASN A 112 -28.70 8.91 62.65
N VAL A 113 -28.97 7.82 61.94
CA VAL A 113 -29.02 6.46 62.54
C VAL A 113 -27.79 5.60 62.16
N LEU A 114 -27.04 5.98 61.12
CA LEU A 114 -25.90 5.19 60.62
C LEU A 114 -24.58 5.39 61.39
N ASN A 115 -24.48 6.43 62.22
CA ASN A 115 -23.23 6.77 62.91
C ASN A 115 -23.01 6.02 64.25
N LYS A 116 -24.01 5.29 64.77
CA LYS A 116 -23.86 4.50 66.00
C LYS A 116 -23.50 3.03 65.76
N ALA A 117 -23.77 2.49 64.56
CA ALA A 117 -23.39 1.12 64.18
C ALA A 117 -21.95 1.02 63.62
N ARG A 118 -21.35 2.13 63.19
CA ARG A 118 -20.01 2.13 62.58
C ARG A 118 -18.87 1.95 63.60
N LYS A 119 -19.06 2.38 64.85
CA LYS A 119 -18.04 2.27 65.92
C LYS A 119 -17.90 0.88 66.55
N SER A 120 -18.86 -0.03 66.35
CA SER A 120 -18.76 -1.42 66.83
C SER A 120 -18.20 -2.39 65.78
N LEU A 121 -18.21 -2.02 64.48
CA LEU A 121 -17.67 -2.86 63.40
C LEU A 121 -16.16 -2.65 63.16
N GLU A 122 -15.63 -1.46 63.50
CA GLU A 122 -14.18 -1.16 63.38
C GLU A 122 -13.30 -1.88 64.41
N LYS A 123 -13.88 -2.43 65.49
CA LYS A 123 -13.14 -3.22 66.48
C LYS A 123 -13.02 -4.71 66.12
N LEU A 124 -13.87 -5.24 65.24
CA LEU A 124 -13.74 -6.63 64.77
C LEU A 124 -12.75 -6.76 63.60
N ASN A 125 -12.69 -5.78 62.70
CA ASN A 125 -11.82 -5.86 61.52
C ASN A 125 -10.33 -5.73 61.83
N ASN A 126 -9.96 -5.05 62.93
CA ASN A 126 -8.55 -4.89 63.32
C ASN A 126 -7.93 -6.16 63.94
N THR A 127 -8.73 -7.18 64.28
CA THR A 127 -8.22 -8.42 64.90
C THR A 127 -8.06 -9.56 63.88
N GLU A 128 -8.88 -9.61 62.82
CA GLU A 128 -8.73 -10.59 61.74
C GLU A 128 -7.63 -10.24 60.74
N GLU A 129 -7.32 -8.95 60.55
CA GLU A 129 -6.31 -8.50 59.57
C GLU A 129 -4.87 -8.82 60.03
N LYS A 130 -4.65 -8.95 61.34
CA LYS A 130 -3.32 -9.24 61.92
C LYS A 130 -2.97 -10.74 61.95
N VAL A 131 -3.96 -11.63 61.84
CA VAL A 131 -3.74 -13.09 61.78
C VAL A 131 -3.64 -13.59 60.33
N ARG A 132 -4.27 -12.89 59.37
CA ARG A 132 -4.22 -13.25 57.93
C ARG A 132 -2.91 -12.87 57.23
N THR A 133 -2.18 -11.86 57.71
CA THR A 133 -0.93 -11.41 57.09
C THR A 133 0.21 -12.40 57.26
N ASN A 134 0.32 -13.07 58.41
CA ASN A 134 1.43 -14.02 58.65
C ASN A 134 1.29 -15.38 57.94
N LEU A 135 0.07 -15.81 57.60
CA LEU A 135 -0.18 -17.11 56.96
C LEU A 135 -0.06 -17.05 55.43
N ASN A 136 -0.30 -15.87 54.84
CA ASN A 136 -0.13 -15.65 53.40
C ASN A 136 1.34 -15.51 53.00
N ASP A 137 2.20 -14.94 53.83
CA ASP A 137 3.62 -14.77 53.50
C ASP A 137 4.38 -16.11 53.47
N THR A 138 3.99 -17.08 54.30
CA THR A 138 4.58 -18.43 54.27
C THR A 138 4.13 -19.26 53.07
N PHE A 139 2.86 -19.14 52.64
CA PHE A 139 2.38 -19.81 51.41
C PHE A 139 2.96 -19.16 50.14
N ARG A 140 3.11 -17.84 50.13
CA ARG A 140 3.68 -17.10 48.99
C ARG A 140 5.16 -17.44 48.76
N ASN A 141 5.93 -17.62 49.83
CA ASN A 141 7.35 -17.99 49.71
C ASN A 141 7.56 -19.43 49.24
N LYS A 142 6.76 -20.41 49.72
CA LYS A 142 6.88 -21.81 49.26
C LYS A 142 6.49 -21.97 47.79
N ASN A 143 5.49 -21.23 47.31
CA ASN A 143 5.11 -21.25 45.89
C ASN A 143 6.16 -20.58 44.99
N LYS A 144 6.84 -19.53 45.46
CA LYS A 144 7.91 -18.86 44.69
C LYS A 144 9.08 -19.81 44.43
N GLU A 145 9.51 -20.56 45.43
CA GLU A 145 10.61 -21.52 45.30
C GLU A 145 10.26 -22.67 44.33
N PHE A 146 9.03 -23.19 44.40
CA PHE A 146 8.57 -24.23 43.49
C PHE A 146 8.51 -23.74 42.03
N ILE A 147 8.04 -22.51 41.80
CA ILE A 147 7.99 -21.90 40.46
C ILE A 147 9.41 -21.66 39.92
N GLU A 148 10.36 -21.18 40.72
CA GLU A 148 11.74 -21.01 40.30
C GLU A 148 12.42 -22.35 39.97
N LYS A 149 12.18 -23.38 40.78
CA LYS A 149 12.72 -24.72 40.53
C LYS A 149 12.17 -25.34 39.24
N LYS A 150 10.89 -25.10 38.94
CA LYS A 150 10.24 -25.53 37.69
C LYS A 150 10.73 -24.71 36.48
N ARG A 151 11.00 -23.41 36.66
CA ARG A 151 11.65 -22.58 35.63
C ARG A 151 13.06 -23.05 35.33
N MET A 152 13.87 -23.36 36.34
CA MET A 152 15.22 -23.88 36.15
C MET A 152 15.22 -25.24 35.45
N SER A 153 14.31 -26.15 35.80
CA SER A 153 14.23 -27.46 35.15
C SER A 153 13.74 -27.35 33.70
N LEU A 154 12.78 -26.47 33.41
CA LEU A 154 12.34 -26.19 32.04
C LEU A 154 13.45 -25.55 31.19
N ASN A 155 14.20 -24.59 31.75
CA ASN A 155 15.33 -23.97 31.05
C ASN A 155 16.43 -25.00 30.76
N TYR A 156 16.69 -25.91 31.70
CA TYR A 156 17.65 -26.99 31.50
C TYR A 156 17.19 -27.98 30.42
N ILE A 157 15.92 -28.38 30.43
CA ILE A 157 15.36 -29.27 29.41
C ILE A 157 15.43 -28.58 28.04
N ALA A 158 14.94 -27.34 27.92
CA ALA A 158 15.00 -26.55 26.69
C ALA A 158 16.44 -26.45 26.17
N ASN A 159 17.39 -26.03 27.01
CA ASN A 159 18.80 -25.91 26.62
C ASN A 159 19.43 -27.26 26.25
N LYS A 160 18.98 -28.37 26.83
CA LYS A 160 19.49 -29.72 26.52
C LYS A 160 18.95 -30.26 25.20
N THR A 161 17.66 -30.06 24.91
CA THR A 161 17.07 -30.43 23.61
C THR A 161 17.60 -29.59 22.46
N PHE A 162 17.86 -28.30 22.66
CA PHE A 162 18.42 -27.43 21.62
C PHE A 162 19.92 -27.66 21.34
N ASN A 163 20.70 -28.19 22.29
CA ASN A 163 22.17 -28.19 22.15
C ASN A 163 22.79 -29.34 21.36
N LYS A 164 22.13 -30.51 21.24
CA LYS A 164 22.82 -31.71 20.71
C LYS A 164 22.53 -32.04 19.24
N ASN A 165 21.38 -31.67 18.69
CA ASN A 165 21.04 -31.98 17.29
C ASN A 165 21.03 -30.77 16.33
N ASP A 166 20.99 -29.53 16.84
CA ASP A 166 20.82 -28.34 15.97
C ASP A 166 22.11 -27.64 15.53
N LYS A 167 23.26 -27.91 16.17
CA LYS A 167 24.51 -27.22 15.82
C LYS A 167 24.91 -27.42 14.35
N GLY A 168 24.62 -28.59 13.78
CA GLY A 168 24.86 -28.88 12.35
C GLY A 168 23.90 -28.13 11.41
N LYS A 169 22.62 -27.98 11.79
CA LYS A 169 21.58 -27.33 10.97
C LYS A 169 21.74 -25.81 10.97
N ILE A 170 22.07 -25.22 12.12
CA ILE A 170 22.34 -23.78 12.27
C ILE A 170 23.51 -23.35 11.37
N ASN A 171 24.60 -24.14 11.34
CA ASN A 171 25.75 -23.83 10.50
C ASN A 171 25.44 -23.89 8.99
N LYS A 172 24.55 -24.80 8.55
CA LYS A 172 24.10 -24.84 7.14
C LYS A 172 23.29 -23.59 6.78
N ASN A 173 22.36 -23.18 7.64
CA ASN A 173 21.53 -21.99 7.42
C ASN A 173 22.38 -20.71 7.35
N LYS A 174 23.35 -20.54 8.27
CA LYS A 174 24.26 -19.39 8.25
C LYS A 174 25.06 -19.29 6.94
N LYS A 175 25.56 -20.42 6.43
CA LYS A 175 26.27 -20.48 5.13
C LYS A 175 25.36 -20.10 3.97
N MET A 176 24.11 -20.55 3.97
CA MET A 176 23.13 -20.21 2.95
C MET A 176 22.77 -18.72 2.95
N ILE A 177 22.52 -18.14 4.13
CA ILE A 177 22.26 -16.69 4.27
C ILE A 177 23.45 -15.87 3.77
N HIS A 178 24.68 -16.23 4.16
CA HIS A 178 25.88 -15.53 3.70
C HIS A 178 26.04 -15.61 2.18
N LYS A 179 25.72 -16.76 1.57
CA LYS A 179 25.74 -16.92 0.11
C LYS A 179 24.70 -16.02 -0.58
N ASN A 180 23.48 -15.93 -0.04
CA ASN A 180 22.42 -15.08 -0.59
C ASN A 180 22.76 -13.60 -0.46
N ILE A 181 23.33 -13.17 0.67
CA ILE A 181 23.83 -11.80 0.86
C ILE A 181 24.92 -11.48 -0.19
N LYS A 182 25.87 -12.40 -0.40
CA LYS A 182 26.92 -12.20 -1.42
C LYS A 182 26.34 -12.08 -2.83
N LYS A 183 25.32 -12.89 -3.18
CA LYS A 183 24.60 -12.78 -4.45
C LYS A 183 23.87 -11.44 -4.59
N ALA A 184 23.16 -11.01 -3.54
CA ALA A 184 22.47 -9.73 -3.53
C ALA A 184 23.43 -8.56 -3.75
N HIS A 185 24.59 -8.55 -3.08
CA HIS A 185 25.64 -7.55 -3.31
C HIS A 185 26.18 -7.59 -4.74
N SER A 186 26.40 -8.78 -5.31
CA SER A 186 26.84 -8.93 -6.69
C SER A 186 25.82 -8.32 -7.68
N LEU A 187 24.53 -8.57 -7.47
CA LEU A 187 23.47 -7.98 -8.29
C LEU A 187 23.42 -6.45 -8.16
N PHE A 188 23.60 -5.90 -6.96
CA PHE A 188 23.68 -4.46 -6.77
C PHE A 188 24.82 -3.83 -7.55
N ILE A 189 26.02 -4.42 -7.49
CA ILE A 189 27.19 -3.94 -8.22
C ILE A 189 26.93 -3.97 -9.73
N GLU A 190 26.34 -5.06 -10.24
CA GLU A 190 25.96 -5.19 -11.64
C GLU A 190 25.00 -4.07 -12.09
N ILE A 191 23.96 -3.80 -11.30
CA ILE A 191 22.97 -2.75 -11.61
C ILE A 191 23.61 -1.35 -11.56
N ILE A 192 24.48 -1.09 -10.56
CA ILE A 192 25.20 0.18 -10.41
C ILE A 192 26.09 0.44 -11.63
N ILE A 193 26.63 -0.59 -12.28
CA ILE A 193 27.46 -0.47 -13.49
C ILE A 193 26.59 -0.31 -14.75
N ILE A 194 25.53 -1.12 -14.89
CA ILE A 194 24.67 -1.12 -16.08
C ILE A 194 23.90 0.20 -16.24
N TYR A 195 23.42 0.78 -15.14
CA TYR A 195 22.53 1.94 -15.21
C TYR A 195 23.20 3.22 -15.78
N PRO A 196 24.41 3.63 -15.34
CA PRO A 196 25.14 4.73 -15.97
C PRO A 196 25.46 4.47 -17.45
N LEU A 197 25.77 3.23 -17.83
CA LEU A 197 25.99 2.86 -19.23
C LEU A 197 24.73 3.06 -20.07
N PHE A 198 23.56 2.71 -19.55
CA PHE A 198 22.28 2.96 -20.19
C PHE A 198 21.98 4.46 -20.36
N ILE A 199 22.28 5.28 -19.35
CA ILE A 199 22.16 6.75 -19.44
C ILE A 199 23.08 7.28 -20.54
N LEU A 200 24.35 6.86 -20.54
CA LEU A 200 25.33 7.29 -21.54
C LEU A 200 24.86 6.91 -22.97
N LEU A 201 24.37 5.68 -23.16
CA LEU A 201 23.80 5.23 -24.42
C LEU A 201 22.61 6.09 -24.85
N THR A 202 21.72 6.44 -23.93
CA THR A 202 20.56 7.30 -24.20
C THR A 202 20.97 8.72 -24.60
N ILE A 203 22.01 9.27 -23.96
CA ILE A 203 22.59 10.57 -24.34
C ILE A 203 23.21 10.49 -25.74
N ILE A 204 24.00 9.44 -26.02
CA ILE A 204 24.62 9.23 -27.35
C ILE A 204 23.55 9.11 -28.43
N LEU A 205 22.50 8.32 -28.21
CA LEU A 205 21.38 8.18 -29.14
C LEU A 205 20.66 9.52 -29.36
N ALA A 206 20.43 10.30 -28.30
CA ALA A 206 19.80 11.61 -28.41
C ALA A 206 20.67 12.60 -29.22
N VAL A 207 21.99 12.58 -29.05
CA VAL A 207 22.93 13.42 -29.81
C VAL A 207 23.04 12.97 -31.26
N ALA A 208 23.19 11.66 -31.51
CA ALA A 208 23.23 11.10 -32.86
C ALA A 208 21.96 11.44 -33.63
N TYR A 209 20.82 11.34 -32.96
CA TYR A 209 19.53 11.70 -33.51
C TYR A 209 19.44 13.19 -33.85
N PHE A 210 19.86 14.08 -32.94
CA PHE A 210 19.91 15.52 -33.18
C PHE A 210 20.77 15.89 -34.40
N HIS A 211 21.87 15.16 -34.62
CA HIS A 211 22.72 15.38 -35.80
C HIS A 211 22.08 14.91 -37.11
N VAL A 212 21.32 13.81 -37.09
CA VAL A 212 20.65 13.27 -38.29
C VAL A 212 19.44 14.11 -38.71
N ASP A 213 18.69 14.66 -37.74
CA ASP A 213 17.44 15.40 -37.98
C ASP A 213 17.67 16.81 -38.58
N ASN A 214 18.87 17.39 -38.45
CA ASN A 214 19.23 18.68 -39.05
C ASN A 214 19.18 18.70 -40.60
N ASN A 215 18.87 17.59 -41.25
CA ASN A 215 18.51 17.53 -42.67
C ASN A 215 16.98 17.74 -42.83
N GLU A 216 16.53 18.97 -42.59
CA GLU A 216 15.13 19.36 -42.29
C GLU A 216 14.07 19.11 -43.38
N GLU A 217 14.41 18.72 -44.60
CA GLU A 217 13.44 18.69 -45.72
C GLU A 217 12.39 17.56 -45.68
N LYS A 218 12.43 16.63 -44.72
CA LYS A 218 11.64 15.38 -44.76
C LYS A 218 10.45 15.26 -43.80
N SER A 219 10.17 16.26 -42.95
CA SER A 219 9.15 16.11 -41.89
C SER A 219 7.71 16.33 -42.35
N ILE A 220 7.51 16.88 -43.56
CA ILE A 220 6.19 17.19 -44.11
C ILE A 220 5.89 16.19 -45.24
N ILE A 221 4.89 15.34 -45.04
CA ILE A 221 4.44 14.36 -46.03
C ILE A 221 3.05 14.77 -46.52
N GLN A 222 2.90 14.91 -47.83
CA GLN A 222 1.59 15.09 -48.44
C GLN A 222 0.97 13.71 -48.74
N SER A 223 -0.24 13.49 -48.24
CA SER A 223 -1.02 12.30 -48.60
C SER A 223 -1.54 12.37 -50.04
N LYS A 224 -1.97 11.22 -50.57
CA LYS A 224 -2.63 11.10 -51.89
C LYS A 224 -3.87 12.00 -52.02
N ASN A 225 -4.50 12.36 -50.90
CA ASN A 225 -5.69 13.22 -50.86
C ASN A 225 -5.34 14.72 -50.81
N GLY A 226 -4.06 15.08 -50.93
CA GLY A 226 -3.57 16.45 -50.85
C GLY A 226 -3.45 17.01 -49.41
N GLN A 227 -3.84 16.24 -48.40
CA GLN A 227 -3.68 16.63 -46.99
C GLN A 227 -2.23 16.51 -46.55
N TRP A 228 -1.75 17.51 -45.80
CA TRP A 228 -0.40 17.58 -45.27
C TRP A 228 -0.35 17.01 -43.85
N PHE A 229 0.58 16.09 -43.62
CA PHE A 229 0.83 15.47 -42.31
C PHE A 229 2.24 15.81 -41.84
N TYR A 230 2.34 16.23 -40.58
CA TYR A 230 3.62 16.35 -39.91
C TYR A 230 3.97 14.99 -39.29
N THR A 231 5.08 14.41 -39.71
CA THR A 231 5.60 13.19 -39.10
C THR A 231 6.60 13.60 -38.02
N CYS A 232 6.31 13.28 -36.77
CA CYS A 232 7.28 13.50 -35.70
C CYS A 232 8.39 12.47 -35.85
N SER A 233 9.60 12.91 -36.21
CA SER A 233 10.74 12.02 -36.37
C SER A 233 10.99 11.16 -35.09
N LEU A 234 10.58 11.63 -33.90
CA LEU A 234 10.82 11.00 -32.59
C LEU A 234 9.80 9.90 -32.24
N GLU A 235 8.78 9.68 -33.07
CA GLU A 235 7.73 8.70 -32.80
C GLU A 235 8.26 7.26 -32.75
N LYS A 236 9.15 6.91 -33.69
CA LYS A 236 9.78 5.57 -33.74
C LYS A 236 10.67 5.28 -32.52
N PRO A 237 11.62 6.16 -32.13
CA PRO A 237 12.39 5.92 -30.92
C PRO A 237 11.53 5.96 -29.65
N ASP A 238 10.51 6.82 -29.55
CA ASP A 238 9.57 6.79 -28.41
C ASP A 238 8.88 5.44 -28.27
N LEU A 239 8.38 4.87 -29.38
CA LEU A 239 7.79 3.55 -29.39
C LEU A 239 8.79 2.46 -28.95
N ALA A 240 10.04 2.52 -29.42
CA ALA A 240 11.08 1.56 -29.06
C ALA A 240 11.43 1.64 -27.55
N TYR A 241 11.56 2.84 -26.99
CA TYR A 241 11.80 3.03 -25.55
C TYR A 241 10.60 2.59 -24.71
N ASN A 242 9.36 2.92 -25.12
CA ASN A 242 8.15 2.44 -24.45
C ASN A 242 8.08 0.90 -24.44
N ALA A 243 8.48 0.24 -25.55
CA ALA A 243 8.55 -1.22 -25.62
C ALA A 243 9.63 -1.80 -24.70
N LEU A 244 10.80 -1.16 -24.61
CA LEU A 244 11.88 -1.53 -23.70
C LEU A 244 11.46 -1.38 -22.22
N GLU A 245 10.79 -0.27 -21.88
CA GLU A 245 10.24 -0.03 -20.55
C GLU A 245 9.20 -1.09 -20.17
N LEU A 246 8.30 -1.44 -21.09
CA LEU A 246 7.33 -2.51 -20.89
C LEU A 246 8.02 -3.87 -20.68
N MET A 247 9.08 -4.17 -21.45
CA MET A 247 9.84 -5.40 -21.29
C MET A 247 10.52 -5.48 -19.92
N ILE A 248 11.12 -4.40 -19.43
CA ILE A 248 11.67 -4.33 -18.06
C ILE A 248 10.57 -4.57 -17.03
N LEU A 249 9.40 -3.97 -17.21
CA LEU A 249 8.28 -4.11 -16.30
C LEU A 249 7.75 -5.56 -16.27
N VAL A 250 7.70 -6.25 -17.42
CA VAL A 250 7.40 -7.69 -17.48
C VAL A 250 8.43 -8.52 -16.70
N ILE A 251 9.74 -8.22 -16.82
CA ILE A 251 10.78 -8.89 -16.04
C ILE A 251 10.57 -8.68 -14.53
N ILE A 252 10.20 -7.45 -14.12
CA ILE A 252 9.86 -7.13 -12.73
C ILE A 252 8.70 -7.99 -12.24
N LEU A 253 7.65 -8.18 -13.05
CA LEU A 253 6.50 -9.00 -12.66
C LEU A 253 6.83 -10.50 -12.59
N ILE A 254 7.65 -11.02 -13.51
CA ILE A 254 8.08 -12.43 -13.47
C ILE A 254 8.81 -12.72 -12.16
N LYS A 255 9.76 -11.86 -11.78
CA LYS A 255 10.45 -11.97 -10.48
C LYS A 255 9.52 -11.69 -9.31
N GLY A 256 8.64 -10.70 -9.43
CA GLY A 256 7.66 -10.34 -8.41
C GLY A 256 6.72 -11.49 -8.05
N LYS A 257 6.29 -12.28 -9.04
CA LYS A 257 5.47 -13.49 -8.83
C LYS A 257 6.18 -14.48 -7.89
N TYR A 258 7.48 -14.68 -8.06
CA TYR A 258 8.26 -15.53 -7.17
C TYR A 258 8.36 -14.94 -5.77
N VAL A 259 8.57 -13.62 -5.67
CA VAL A 259 8.63 -12.92 -4.37
C VAL A 259 7.31 -13.06 -3.60
N ILE A 260 6.15 -12.97 -4.25
CA ILE A 260 4.83 -13.14 -3.59
C ILE A 260 4.68 -14.50 -2.91
N MET A 261 5.38 -15.53 -3.38
CA MET A 261 5.36 -16.87 -2.79
C MET A 261 6.26 -17.01 -1.56
N CYS A 262 7.08 -16.00 -1.24
CA CYS A 262 7.91 -15.99 -0.05
C CYS A 262 7.06 -15.70 1.21
N ASN A 263 7.40 -16.33 2.33
CA ASN A 263 6.66 -16.11 3.59
C ASN A 263 6.96 -14.75 4.22
N CYS A 264 8.17 -14.25 4.02
CA CYS A 264 8.63 -12.98 4.59
C CYS A 264 8.92 -12.00 3.44
N ILE A 265 7.98 -11.09 3.19
CA ILE A 265 8.10 -10.06 2.15
C ILE A 265 7.93 -8.69 2.79
N PHE A 266 8.76 -7.74 2.37
CA PHE A 266 8.59 -6.34 2.75
C PHE A 266 7.35 -5.75 2.08
N LYS A 267 6.56 -4.98 2.85
CA LYS A 267 5.36 -4.28 2.34
C LYS A 267 5.65 -3.43 1.09
N CYS A 268 6.82 -2.77 1.06
CA CYS A 268 7.22 -1.97 -0.10
C CYS A 268 7.33 -2.79 -1.39
N THR A 269 7.90 -3.99 -1.33
CA THR A 269 8.04 -4.89 -2.48
C THR A 269 6.68 -5.34 -3.00
N LEU A 270 5.73 -5.64 -2.10
CA LEU A 270 4.36 -5.99 -2.49
C LEU A 270 3.66 -4.81 -3.21
N TYR A 271 3.79 -3.59 -2.69
CA TYR A 271 3.23 -2.41 -3.34
C TYR A 271 3.85 -2.11 -4.70
N ILE A 272 5.15 -2.35 -4.88
CA ILE A 272 5.82 -2.21 -6.18
C ILE A 272 5.20 -3.17 -7.20
N ILE A 273 4.89 -4.41 -6.82
CA ILE A 273 4.25 -5.38 -7.72
C ILE A 273 2.85 -4.93 -8.10
N TYR A 274 2.03 -4.51 -7.13
CA TYR A 274 0.68 -4.01 -7.42
C TYR A 274 0.70 -2.77 -8.30
N SER A 275 1.58 -1.81 -8.01
CA SER A 275 1.77 -0.63 -8.85
C SER A 275 2.18 -1.01 -10.28
N SER A 276 3.08 -2.00 -10.43
CA SER A 276 3.51 -2.50 -11.74
C SER A 276 2.36 -3.12 -12.53
N ILE A 277 1.48 -3.92 -11.88
CA ILE A 277 0.28 -4.47 -12.51
C ILE A 277 -0.65 -3.35 -12.97
N ILE A 278 -0.88 -2.34 -12.13
CA ILE A 278 -1.72 -1.17 -12.46
C ILE A 278 -1.14 -0.44 -13.68
N VAL A 279 0.18 -0.24 -13.76
CA VAL A 279 0.84 0.41 -14.90
C VAL A 279 0.64 -0.40 -16.20
N ILE A 280 0.73 -1.74 -16.18
CA ILE A 280 0.45 -2.55 -17.38
C ILE A 280 -1.00 -2.44 -17.81
N VAL A 281 -1.94 -2.54 -16.86
CA VAL A 281 -3.38 -2.57 -17.18
C VAL A 281 -3.85 -1.18 -17.65
N LEU A 282 -3.44 -0.12 -16.96
CA LEU A 282 -3.88 1.24 -17.25
C LEU A 282 -3.01 1.96 -18.30
N GLY A 283 -1.77 1.53 -18.53
CA GLY A 283 -0.85 2.16 -19.46
C GLY A 283 -1.40 2.28 -20.89
N PRO A 284 -1.85 1.17 -21.52
CA PRO A 284 -2.47 1.21 -22.84
C PRO A 284 -3.74 2.08 -22.87
N VAL A 285 -4.52 2.07 -21.78
CA VAL A 285 -5.74 2.88 -21.64
C VAL A 285 -5.40 4.37 -21.61
N ALA A 286 -4.30 4.76 -20.95
CA ALA A 286 -3.82 6.13 -20.94
C ALA A 286 -3.39 6.60 -22.35
N ASN A 287 -2.78 5.73 -23.15
CA ASN A 287 -2.39 6.06 -24.54
C ASN A 287 -3.59 6.19 -25.49
N GLN A 288 -4.66 5.42 -25.28
CA GLN A 288 -5.91 5.61 -26.03
C GLN A 288 -6.60 6.95 -25.73
N GLY A 289 -6.15 7.66 -24.68
CA GLY A 289 -6.70 8.94 -24.28
C GLY A 289 -6.28 10.13 -25.13
N ASN A 290 -5.50 9.92 -26.17
CA ASN A 290 -5.14 10.99 -27.11
C ASN A 290 -6.14 11.17 -28.26
N ASP A 291 -7.17 10.34 -28.38
CA ASP A 291 -8.24 10.58 -29.35
C ASP A 291 -9.23 11.61 -28.79
N PRO A 292 -9.22 12.87 -29.26
CA PRO A 292 -10.09 13.89 -28.71
C PRO A 292 -11.57 13.61 -29.00
N LYS A 293 -11.89 12.76 -30.00
CA LYS A 293 -13.29 12.38 -30.29
C LYS A 293 -13.94 11.62 -29.14
N LYS A 294 -13.16 10.98 -28.27
CA LYS A 294 -13.65 10.31 -27.06
C LYS A 294 -13.97 11.27 -25.91
N TYR A 295 -13.36 12.45 -25.88
CA TYR A 295 -13.49 13.42 -24.77
C TYR A 295 -14.42 14.58 -25.09
N PHE A 296 -14.45 15.00 -26.35
CA PHE A 296 -15.28 16.11 -26.79
C PHE A 296 -16.63 15.59 -27.29
N ILE A 297 -17.63 15.59 -26.40
CA ILE A 297 -19.02 15.39 -26.78
C ILE A 297 -19.55 16.73 -27.31
N ILE A 298 -19.33 17.00 -28.59
CA ILE A 298 -19.85 18.20 -29.27
C ILE A 298 -21.03 17.77 -30.13
N LYS A 299 -22.22 18.22 -29.76
CA LYS A 299 -23.41 18.10 -30.59
C LYS A 299 -23.53 19.35 -31.45
N LYS A 300 -23.44 19.21 -32.77
CA LYS A 300 -23.78 20.27 -33.71
C LYS A 300 -25.20 20.05 -34.21
N TYR A 301 -25.94 21.14 -34.26
CA TYR A 301 -27.32 21.14 -34.72
C TYR A 301 -27.44 22.02 -35.97
N LYS A 302 -28.30 21.63 -36.91
CA LYS A 302 -28.71 22.54 -37.99
C LYS A 302 -29.37 23.78 -37.39
N LYS A 303 -29.17 24.92 -38.04
CA LYS A 303 -29.86 26.16 -37.68
C LYS A 303 -31.37 25.94 -37.78
N CYS A 304 -32.13 26.34 -36.77
CA CYS A 304 -33.58 26.26 -36.82
C CYS A 304 -34.11 27.13 -37.96
N ILE A 305 -34.97 26.56 -38.82
CA ILE A 305 -35.55 27.27 -39.96
C ILE A 305 -36.50 28.38 -39.48
N VAL A 306 -37.30 28.11 -38.43
CA VAL A 306 -38.33 29.03 -37.93
C VAL A 306 -37.72 30.25 -37.25
N HIS A 307 -36.76 30.02 -36.34
CA HIS A 307 -36.19 31.08 -35.50
C HIS A 307 -34.83 31.59 -36.00
N ASN A 308 -34.29 30.98 -37.06
CA ASN A 308 -32.97 31.29 -37.60
C ASN A 308 -31.88 31.31 -36.50
N SER A 309 -31.95 30.37 -35.55
CA SER A 309 -31.11 30.28 -34.36
C SER A 309 -30.63 28.85 -34.11
N PHE A 310 -29.46 28.68 -33.47
CA PHE A 310 -28.91 27.39 -33.05
C PHE A 310 -29.33 26.99 -31.63
N THR A 311 -30.00 27.88 -30.91
CA THR A 311 -30.30 27.72 -29.47
C THR A 311 -31.79 27.88 -29.15
N CYS A 312 -32.67 27.85 -30.14
CA CYS A 312 -34.11 27.83 -29.87
C CYS A 312 -34.52 26.47 -29.30
N GLY A 313 -35.55 26.43 -28.44
CA GLY A 313 -36.08 25.19 -27.84
C GLY A 313 -36.79 24.24 -28.81
N CYS A 314 -36.60 24.38 -30.12
CA CYS A 314 -37.12 23.45 -31.12
C CYS A 314 -36.28 22.17 -31.17
N ILE A 315 -36.87 21.07 -31.65
CA ILE A 315 -36.12 19.85 -31.97
C ILE A 315 -35.26 20.15 -33.21
N LEU A 316 -33.94 20.13 -33.05
CA LEU A 316 -32.99 20.37 -34.14
C LEU A 316 -32.34 19.06 -34.57
N GLU A 317 -32.18 18.85 -35.87
CA GLU A 317 -31.42 17.73 -36.42
C GLU A 317 -29.93 17.89 -36.13
N GLU A 318 -29.29 16.82 -35.64
CA GLU A 318 -27.83 16.76 -35.47
C GLU A 318 -27.14 16.70 -36.85
N THR A 319 -26.02 17.39 -37.01
CA THR A 319 -25.20 17.34 -38.23
C THR A 319 -23.89 16.59 -38.02
N GLU A 320 -23.56 15.69 -38.94
CA GLU A 320 -22.26 14.99 -39.01
C GLU A 320 -21.16 15.85 -39.65
N GLU A 321 -21.20 17.17 -39.48
CA GLU A 321 -20.13 18.02 -39.97
C GLU A 321 -18.80 17.66 -39.30
N ASN A 322 -17.70 17.71 -40.05
CA ASN A 322 -16.37 17.45 -39.49
C ASN A 322 -16.09 18.37 -38.28
N LEU A 323 -16.06 17.79 -37.08
CA LEU A 323 -15.86 18.47 -35.80
C LEU A 323 -14.38 18.76 -35.49
N GLU A 324 -13.44 18.16 -36.23
CA GLU A 324 -12.01 18.27 -35.96
C GLU A 324 -11.50 19.72 -35.87
N PRO A 325 -11.91 20.68 -36.75
CA PRO A 325 -11.46 22.06 -36.63
C PRO A 325 -11.89 22.73 -35.32
N LEU A 326 -13.10 22.41 -34.84
CA LEU A 326 -13.64 22.96 -33.59
C LEU A 326 -12.91 22.36 -32.39
N ILE A 327 -12.77 21.03 -32.36
CA ILE A 327 -12.01 20.30 -31.33
C ILE A 327 -10.58 20.85 -31.25
N LYS A 328 -9.92 21.05 -32.39
CA LYS A 328 -8.57 21.61 -32.46
C LYS A 328 -8.50 23.01 -31.86
N LYS A 329 -9.47 23.89 -32.15
CA LYS A 329 -9.56 25.23 -31.53
C LYS A 329 -9.72 25.14 -30.01
N TYR A 330 -10.58 24.24 -29.51
CA TYR A 330 -10.77 24.03 -28.07
C TYR A 330 -9.51 23.48 -27.39
N ILE A 331 -8.79 22.54 -28.01
CA ILE A 331 -7.52 22.02 -27.49
C ILE A 331 -6.46 23.12 -27.43
N ILE A 332 -6.37 23.96 -28.46
CA ILE A 332 -5.46 25.12 -28.46
C ILE A 332 -5.83 26.08 -27.33
N PHE A 333 -7.12 26.40 -27.19
CA PHE A 333 -7.62 27.25 -26.11
C PHE A 333 -7.32 26.66 -24.72
N TYR A 334 -7.55 25.36 -24.54
CA TYR A 334 -7.23 24.66 -23.29
C TYR A 334 -5.73 24.71 -22.99
N LYS A 335 -4.88 24.38 -23.97
CA LYS A 335 -3.41 24.46 -23.83
C LYS A 335 -3.00 25.88 -23.41
N PHE A 336 -3.57 26.89 -24.07
CA PHE A 336 -3.36 28.28 -23.74
C PHE A 336 -3.81 28.63 -22.31
N CYS A 337 -4.94 28.11 -21.84
CA CYS A 337 -5.40 28.30 -20.46
C CYS A 337 -4.54 27.56 -19.43
N SER A 338 -4.03 26.36 -19.76
CA SER A 338 -3.25 25.50 -18.86
C SER A 338 -1.78 25.90 -18.70
N THR A 339 -1.23 26.74 -19.59
CA THR A 339 0.17 27.19 -19.49
C THR A 339 0.33 28.28 -18.44
N PHE A 340 0.73 27.93 -17.22
CA PHE A 340 0.93 28.91 -16.14
C PHE A 340 2.22 29.71 -16.28
N PHE A 341 3.21 29.15 -16.98
CA PHE A 341 4.55 29.73 -17.13
C PHE A 341 4.93 29.79 -18.60
N ILE A 342 5.54 30.91 -19.01
CA ILE A 342 6.21 31.04 -20.30
C ILE A 342 7.67 31.43 -20.03
N ILE A 343 8.58 30.78 -20.74
CA ILE A 343 10.00 31.16 -20.73
C ILE A 343 10.17 32.18 -21.85
N ASN A 344 10.47 33.43 -21.50
CA ASN A 344 10.77 34.46 -22.49
C ASN A 344 12.18 35.03 -22.22
N HIS A 345 13.06 34.95 -23.21
CA HIS A 345 14.49 35.30 -23.08
C HIS A 345 15.19 34.64 -21.87
N GLY A 346 14.94 33.35 -21.64
CA GLY A 346 15.53 32.59 -20.54
C GLY A 346 14.97 32.91 -19.14
N LYS A 347 14.05 33.88 -19.02
CA LYS A 347 13.36 34.19 -17.77
C LYS A 347 12.02 33.47 -17.71
N LEU A 348 11.78 32.74 -16.61
CA LEU A 348 10.49 32.14 -16.31
C LEU A 348 9.51 33.25 -15.89
N LYS A 349 8.46 33.48 -16.67
CA LYS A 349 7.41 34.46 -16.38
C LYS A 349 6.08 33.74 -16.11
N TYR A 350 5.48 34.02 -14.95
CA TYR A 350 4.12 33.59 -14.65
C TYR A 350 3.12 34.41 -15.47
N ILE A 351 2.17 33.74 -16.12
CA ILE A 351 1.13 34.40 -16.90
C ILE A 351 -0.21 34.31 -16.17
N ASN A 352 -0.66 35.47 -15.71
CA ASN A 352 -2.00 35.68 -15.15
C ASN A 352 -3.08 35.49 -16.25
N MET A 353 -4.22 34.92 -15.89
CA MET A 353 -5.42 34.81 -16.73
C MET A 353 -5.80 36.14 -17.44
N LYS A 354 -5.66 37.29 -16.77
CA LYS A 354 -5.90 38.63 -17.34
C LYS A 354 -4.96 38.94 -18.51
N SER A 355 -3.68 38.60 -18.39
CA SER A 355 -2.69 38.79 -19.47
C SER A 355 -2.90 37.81 -20.64
N LYS A 356 -3.54 36.67 -20.40
CA LYS A 356 -3.94 35.74 -21.47
C LYS A 356 -5.04 36.36 -22.33
N LEU A 357 -6.08 36.89 -21.70
CA LEU A 357 -7.22 37.49 -22.39
C LEU A 357 -6.84 38.72 -23.23
N SER A 358 -5.79 39.46 -22.84
CA SER A 358 -5.30 40.59 -23.65
C SER A 358 -4.60 40.16 -24.94
N ILE A 359 -3.96 38.99 -24.96
CA ILE A 359 -3.27 38.48 -26.15
C ILE A 359 -4.30 38.09 -27.22
N THR A 360 -5.37 37.40 -26.81
CA THR A 360 -6.43 36.94 -27.74
C THR A 360 -7.25 38.06 -28.38
N LYS A 361 -7.25 39.27 -27.81
CA LYS A 361 -7.99 40.42 -28.36
C LYS A 361 -7.30 41.08 -29.55
N ASN A 362 -6.01 40.81 -29.76
CA ASN A 362 -5.24 41.43 -30.84
C ASN A 362 -5.20 40.57 -32.12
N ASP A 363 -5.68 39.33 -32.05
CA ASP A 363 -5.65 38.36 -33.16
C ASP A 363 -7.01 38.18 -33.86
N THR A 364 -8.06 38.89 -33.40
CA THR A 364 -9.38 38.98 -34.02
C THR A 364 -9.58 40.33 -34.65
#